data_AF-A0A382WZT7-F1
#
_entry.id   AF-A0A382WZT7-F1
#
_cell.length_a   1.000
_cell.length_b   1.000
_cell.length_c   1.000
_cell.angle_alpha   90.00
_cell.angle_beta   90.00
_cell.angle_gamma   90.00
#
_symmetry.space_group_name_H-M   'P 1'
#
loop_
_entity.id
_entity.type
_entity.pdbx_description
1 polymer ?
#
loop_
_entity_poly.entity_id
_entity_poly.type
_entity_poly.pdbx_seq_one_letter_code
_entity_poly.pdbx_strand_id
1 'polypeptide(L)'
;MFEGYKIIKVLRKLTNNNAQNISPQLIQDVEVSVKKNFYSVEEAAVMILCISISSGVVDRNKLTENGKELVDEYNKSMEDDSLSFLDE
;
A
#
# COMPACT_ATOMS: atom_id res chain seq x y z
N MET A 1 -10.61 -16.89 2.85
CA MET A 1 -9.23 -16.72 3.31
C MET A 1 -8.66 -15.55 2.51
N PHE A 2 -8.34 -14.42 3.15
CA PHE A 2 -7.61 -13.35 2.47
C PHE A 2 -6.17 -13.82 2.34
N GLU A 3 -5.55 -13.58 1.19
CA GLU A 3 -4.36 -14.32 0.78
C GLU A 3 -3.17 -13.38 0.78
N GLY A 4 -2.40 -13.33 1.87
CA GLY A 4 -1.16 -12.54 1.94
C GLY A 4 -0.22 -12.80 0.76
N TYR A 5 -0.26 -13.99 0.15
CA TYR A 5 0.47 -14.27 -1.10
C TYR A 5 -0.01 -13.42 -2.30
N LYS A 6 -1.30 -13.07 -2.38
CA LYS A 6 -1.83 -12.18 -3.43
C LYS A 6 -1.33 -10.75 -3.23
N ILE A 7 -1.27 -10.28 -1.98
CA ILE A 7 -0.67 -8.98 -1.64
C ILE A 7 0.79 -8.96 -2.09
N ILE A 8 1.57 -9.99 -1.75
CA ILE A 8 2.97 -10.13 -2.19
C ILE A 8 3.10 -10.11 -3.72
N LYS A 9 2.19 -10.79 -4.44
CA LYS A 9 2.18 -10.77 -5.91
C LYS A 9 1.94 -9.36 -6.47
N VAL A 10 1.01 -8.60 -5.90
CA VAL A 10 0.75 -7.21 -6.31
C VAL A 10 1.97 -6.33 -5.98
N LEU A 11 2.50 -6.41 -4.76
CA LEU A 11 3.70 -5.67 -4.34
C LEU A 11 4.88 -5.90 -5.29
N ARG A 12 5.11 -7.15 -5.70
CA ARG A 12 6.16 -7.49 -6.68
C ARG A 12 5.94 -6.83 -8.04
N LYS A 13 4.70 -6.80 -8.53
CA LYS A 13 4.34 -6.11 -9.79
C LYS A 13 4.56 -4.61 -9.69
N LEU A 14 4.23 -3.99 -8.56
CA LEU A 14 4.35 -2.55 -8.36
C LEU A 14 5.79 -2.08 -8.10
N THR A 15 6.69 -2.97 -7.70
CA THR A 15 8.08 -2.63 -7.33
C THR A 15 9.15 -3.26 -8.23
N ASN A 16 8.78 -3.92 -9.33
CA ASN A 16 9.71 -4.72 -10.14
C ASN A 16 10.53 -5.72 -9.31
N ASN A 17 9.88 -6.42 -8.37
CA ASN A 17 10.52 -7.31 -7.39
C ASN A 17 11.49 -6.65 -6.37
N ASN A 18 11.49 -5.31 -6.21
CA ASN A 18 12.31 -4.65 -5.18
C ASN A 18 11.70 -4.70 -3.77
N ALA A 19 10.45 -5.14 -3.61
CA ALA A 19 9.76 -5.29 -2.32
C ALA A 19 10.29 -6.43 -1.41
N GLN A 20 11.50 -6.94 -1.64
CA GLN A 20 12.04 -8.11 -0.91
C GLN A 20 12.28 -7.83 0.57
N ASN A 21 12.47 -6.55 0.92
CA ASN A 21 12.76 -6.10 2.28
C ASN A 21 11.50 -5.75 3.09
N ILE A 22 10.31 -5.87 2.50
CA ILE A 22 9.06 -5.63 3.23
C ILE A 22 8.87 -6.74 4.26
N SER A 23 8.75 -6.35 5.52
CA SER A 23 8.58 -7.29 6.63
C SER A 23 7.30 -8.13 6.45
N PRO A 24 7.36 -9.46 6.60
CA PRO A 24 6.17 -10.32 6.63
C PRO A 24 5.16 -9.91 7.70
N GLN A 25 5.63 -9.33 8.82
CA GLN A 25 4.76 -8.84 9.89
C GLN A 25 3.89 -7.67 9.42
N LEU A 26 4.47 -6.72 8.68
CA LEU A 26 3.73 -5.59 8.11
C LEU A 26 2.63 -6.06 7.15
N ILE A 27 2.91 -7.11 6.37
CA ILE A 27 1.93 -7.71 5.46
C ILE A 27 0.75 -8.31 6.26
N GLN A 28 1.03 -8.99 7.37
CA GLN A 28 -0.01 -9.55 8.24
C GLN A 28 -0.83 -8.47 8.95
N ASP A 29 -0.18 -7.42 9.46
CA ASP A 29 -0.85 -6.34 10.20
C ASP A 29 -1.80 -5.56 9.28
N VAL A 30 -1.36 -5.28 8.04
CA VAL A 30 -2.22 -4.65 7.03
C VAL A 30 -3.30 -5.61 6.55
N GLU A 31 -3.01 -6.91 6.36
CA GLU A 31 -4.04 -7.90 6.03
C GLU A 31 -5.18 -7.93 7.06
N VAL A 32 -4.85 -7.90 8.36
CA VAL A 32 -5.85 -7.87 9.43
C VAL A 32 -6.65 -6.57 9.39
N SER A 33 -6.00 -5.44 9.12
CA SER A 33 -6.65 -4.12 9.04
C SER A 33 -7.59 -4.01 7.83
N VAL A 34 -7.16 -4.51 6.67
CA VAL A 34 -7.92 -4.55 5.41
C VAL A 34 -9.15 -5.44 5.53
N LYS A 35 -9.03 -6.62 6.16
CA LYS A 35 -10.18 -7.50 6.44
C LYS A 35 -11.25 -6.82 7.28
N LYS A 36 -10.85 -5.95 8.23
CA LYS A 36 -11.79 -5.23 9.10
C LYS A 36 -12.50 -4.09 8.37
N ASN A 37 -11.85 -3.52 7.36
CA ASN A 37 -12.32 -2.32 6.67
C ASN A 37 -12.80 -2.57 5.21
N PHE A 38 -13.05 -3.83 4.83
CA PHE A 38 -13.52 -4.24 3.49
C PHE A 38 -12.67 -3.77 2.29
N TYR A 39 -11.41 -3.38 2.49
CA TYR A 39 -10.52 -2.98 1.40
C TYR A 39 -10.10 -4.17 0.51
N SER A 40 -9.78 -3.88 -0.75
CA SER A 40 -9.31 -4.84 -1.75
C SER A 40 -7.85 -5.27 -1.52
N VAL A 41 -7.41 -6.34 -2.18
CA VAL A 41 -6.01 -6.80 -2.15
C VAL A 41 -5.04 -5.76 -2.72
N GLU A 42 -5.51 -4.97 -3.69
CA GLU A 42 -4.69 -3.95 -4.34
C GLU A 42 -4.50 -2.74 -3.41
N GLU A 43 -5.57 -2.25 -2.79
CA GLU A 43 -5.49 -1.20 -1.77
C GLU A 43 -4.61 -1.61 -0.60
N ALA A 44 -4.70 -2.87 -0.16
CA ALA A 44 -3.81 -3.42 0.87
C ALA A 44 -2.33 -3.34 0.47
N ALA A 45 -2.02 -3.70 -0.79
CA ALA A 45 -0.67 -3.63 -1.31
C ALA A 45 -0.18 -2.18 -1.44
N VAL A 46 -1.05 -1.27 -1.88
CA VAL A 46 -0.74 0.17 -1.98
C VAL A 46 -0.49 0.76 -0.58
N MET A 47 -1.31 0.43 0.41
CA MET A 47 -1.12 0.87 1.80
C MET A 47 0.23 0.37 2.36
N ILE A 48 0.57 -0.90 2.15
CA ILE A 48 1.88 -1.45 2.56
C ILE A 48 3.03 -0.70 1.85
N LEU A 49 2.87 -0.37 0.57
CA LEU A 49 3.88 0.42 -0.16
C LEU A 49 4.03 1.81 0.42
N CYS A 50 2.95 2.53 0.68
CA CYS A 50 3.00 3.84 1.30
C CYS A 50 3.74 3.81 2.65
N ILE A 51 3.41 2.86 3.53
CA ILE A 51 4.10 2.68 4.82
C ILE A 51 5.59 2.36 4.61
N SER A 52 5.90 1.48 3.65
CA SER A 52 7.28 1.06 3.35
C SER A 52 8.11 2.20 2.75
N ILE A 53 7.49 3.10 1.99
CA ILE A 53 8.14 4.29 1.42
C ILE A 53 8.38 5.32 2.52
N SER A 54 7.38 5.61 3.34
CA SER A 54 7.49 6.58 4.46
C SER A 54 8.51 6.14 5.51
N SER A 55 8.72 4.83 5.69
CA SER A 55 9.75 4.27 6.57
C SER A 55 11.13 4.12 5.91
N GLY A 56 11.27 4.48 4.62
CA GLY A 56 12.53 4.37 3.86
C GLY A 56 12.94 2.94 3.50
N VAL A 57 12.09 1.94 3.73
CA VAL A 57 12.34 0.52 3.37
C VAL A 57 12.27 0.32 1.86
N VAL A 58 11.37 1.04 1.19
CA VAL A 58 11.20 1.03 -0.26
C VAL A 58 11.49 2.41 -0.81
N ASP A 59 12.42 2.48 -1.76
CA ASP A 59 12.66 3.70 -2.52
C ASP A 59 11.56 3.89 -3.57
N ARG A 60 10.84 5.02 -3.49
CA ARG A 60 9.77 5.38 -4.43
C ARG A 60 10.25 5.38 -5.89
N ASN A 61 11.51 5.71 -6.14
CA ASN A 61 12.06 5.71 -7.49
C ASN A 61 12.19 4.31 -8.09
N LYS A 62 12.10 3.26 -7.26
CA LYS A 62 12.14 1.85 -7.68
C LYS A 62 10.75 1.24 -7.95
N LEU A 63 9.69 2.03 -7.81
CA LEU A 63 8.34 1.65 -8.22
C LEU A 63 8.24 1.62 -9.75
N THR A 64 7.33 0.79 -10.27
CA THR A 64 6.83 0.94 -11.65
C THR A 64 6.01 2.22 -11.77
N GLU A 65 5.80 2.72 -12.99
CA GLU A 65 4.93 3.89 -13.22
C GLU A 65 3.53 3.68 -12.63
N ASN A 66 2.91 2.52 -12.88
CA ASN A 66 1.64 2.15 -12.26
C ASN A 66 1.70 2.12 -10.72
N GLY A 67 2.83 1.71 -10.14
CA GLY A 67 3.02 1.75 -8.68
C GLY A 67 3.11 3.17 -8.12
N LYS A 68 3.67 4.12 -8.88
CA LYS A 68 3.68 5.53 -8.50
C LYS A 68 2.30 6.15 -8.58
N GLU A 69 1.58 5.89 -9.68
CA GLU A 69 0.21 6.38 -9.91
C GLU A 69 -0.73 5.94 -8.78
N LEU A 70 -0.75 4.65 -8.44
CA LEU A 70 -1.60 4.12 -7.37
C LEU A 70 -1.26 4.71 -6.00
N VAL A 71 0.02 4.93 -5.70
CA VAL A 71 0.45 5.58 -4.45
C VAL A 71 -0.01 7.04 -4.42
N ASP A 72 0.05 7.75 -5.55
CA ASP A 72 -0.42 9.14 -5.64
C ASP A 72 -1.93 9.26 -5.53
N GLU A 73 -2.68 8.36 -6.16
CA GLU A 73 -4.14 8.28 -6.02
C GLU A 73 -4.54 8.02 -4.56
N TYR A 74 -3.85 7.08 -3.90
CA TYR A 74 -4.10 6.77 -2.50
C TYR A 74 -3.75 7.93 -1.54
N ASN A 75 -2.65 8.63 -1.81
CA ASN A 75 -2.29 9.79 -0.99
C ASN A 75 -3.29 10.94 -1.17
N LYS A 76 -3.76 11.18 -2.40
CA LYS A 76 -4.80 12.18 -2.67
C LYS A 76 -6.12 11.85 -2.00
N SER A 77 -6.57 10.59 -2.05
CA SER A 77 -7.82 10.21 -1.37
C SER A 77 -7.73 10.38 0.15
N MET A 78 -6.57 10.10 0.74
CA MET A 78 -6.30 10.37 2.16
C MET A 78 -6.30 11.87 2.49
N GLU A 79 -5.74 12.72 1.62
CA GLU A 79 -5.75 14.18 1.77
C GLU A 79 -7.17 14.77 1.62
N ASP A 80 -7.95 14.30 0.65
CA ASP A 80 -9.33 14.74 0.42
C ASP A 80 -10.26 14.32 1.58
N ASP A 81 -10.09 13.09 2.10
CA ASP A 81 -10.82 12.65 3.30
C ASP A 81 -10.43 13.49 4.53
N SER A 82 -9.17 13.93 4.63
CA SER A 82 -8.70 14.80 5.72
C SER A 82 -9.25 16.23 5.63
N LEU A 83 -9.47 16.74 4.42
CA LEU A 83 -10.06 18.06 4.17
C LEU A 83 -11.56 18.09 4.40
N SER A 84 -12.25 16.95 4.25
CA SER A 84 -13.69 16.83 4.51
C SER A 84 -14.10 17.07 5.97
N PHE A 85 -13.16 17.03 6.92
CA PHE A 85 -13.38 17.30 8.35
C PHE A 85 -13.17 18.77 8.75
N LEU A 86 -12.67 19.62 7.86
CA LEU A 86 -12.36 21.03 8.17
C LEU A 86 -13.44 22.01 7.68
N ASP A 87 -14.47 21.52 7.00
CA ASP A 87 -15.62 22.29 6.50
C ASP A 87 -16.91 22.11 7.36
N GLU A 88 -16.81 21.62 8.61
CA GLU A 88 -17.88 21.67 9.62
C GLU A 88 -17.71 22.81 10.64
#